data_AF-A0A3M7HT27-F1
#
_entry.id   AF-A0A3M7HT27-F1
#
_cell.length_a   1.000
_cell.length_b   1.000
_cell.length_c   1.000
_cell.angle_alpha   90.00
_cell.angle_beta   90.00
_cell.angle_gamma   90.00
#
_symmetry.space_group_name_H-M   'P 1'
#
loop_
_entity.id
_entity.type
_entity.pdbx_description
1 polymer ?
#
loop_
_entity_poly.entity_id
_entity_poly.type
_entity_poly.pdbx_seq_one_letter_code
_entity_poly.pdbx_strand_id
1 'polypeptide(L)'
;MNGPALAWNVWDKRMPINFNKPTVKPSAQETNFFVFFAPSEPNVRMFGQPSGVSIQFLSDTHLDHLLYQHVPIQPAAPILLVIGDIGRFDDYDQYRDFLIHHSARFEKLLPVAGNHEFYSSSRTQGLEAAERLIREPKMNGKLVFLNRGRFDMPDTDITVLGCTLHSHIASLDYNKLTHDFARIKEWRVADHNREHEKDLPWLENSIAVCSKEQPQRKIVVATHYAPAFERTTHPANENNAIS
;
A
#
# COMPACT_ATOMS: atom_id res chain seq x y z
N MET A 1 -3.03 20.82 -20.57
CA MET A 1 -3.91 21.45 -19.55
C MET A 1 -3.47 20.90 -18.22
N ASN A 2 -2.77 21.70 -17.42
CA ASN A 2 -2.25 21.27 -16.13
C ASN A 2 -3.39 21.35 -15.11
N GLY A 3 -3.85 20.19 -14.63
CA GLY A 3 -4.74 20.12 -13.48
C GLY A 3 -4.03 20.62 -12.22
N PRO A 4 -4.78 21.01 -11.16
CA PRO A 4 -4.17 21.46 -9.92
C PRO A 4 -3.34 20.33 -9.32
N ALA A 5 -2.06 20.60 -9.04
CA ALA A 5 -1.20 19.69 -8.30
C ALA A 5 -1.78 19.52 -6.88
N LEU A 6 -2.30 18.32 -6.59
CA LEU A 6 -2.67 17.93 -5.23
C LEU A 6 -1.39 17.88 -4.40
N ALA A 7 -1.30 18.74 -3.39
CA ALA A 7 -0.20 18.72 -2.43
C ALA A 7 -0.39 17.52 -1.48
N TRP A 8 0.48 16.53 -1.59
CA TRP A 8 0.47 15.33 -0.75
C TRP A 8 1.32 15.57 0.51
N ASN A 9 0.79 15.20 1.68
CA ASN A 9 1.66 14.92 2.81
C ASN A 9 2.21 13.50 2.64
N VAL A 10 3.40 13.43 2.03
CA VAL A 10 4.18 12.19 1.92
C VAL A 10 4.92 11.98 3.23
N TRP A 11 4.64 10.87 3.92
CA TRP A 11 5.29 10.54 5.17
C TRP A 11 6.58 9.75 4.91
N ASP A 12 7.74 10.43 4.87
CA ASP A 12 9.06 9.80 4.65
C ASP A 12 10.12 10.06 5.76
N LYS A 13 10.73 8.94 6.15
CA LYS A 13 11.91 8.52 6.95
C LYS A 13 12.73 9.36 7.96
N ARG A 14 12.54 10.63 8.32
CA ARG A 14 13.61 11.33 9.11
C ARG A 14 13.30 12.20 10.34
N MET A 15 12.30 11.88 11.19
CA MET A 15 12.22 12.52 12.52
C MET A 15 11.60 11.59 13.61
N PRO A 16 12.22 11.44 14.79
CA PRO A 16 11.47 11.12 16.00
C PRO A 16 10.71 12.38 16.43
N ILE A 17 9.38 12.39 16.28
CA ILE A 17 8.57 13.52 16.74
C ILE A 17 8.32 13.37 18.24
N ASN A 18 9.01 14.21 19.00
CA ASN A 18 8.79 14.44 20.42
C ASN A 18 7.84 15.63 20.58
N PHE A 19 6.64 15.41 21.11
CA PHE A 19 5.58 16.42 21.24
C PHE A 19 5.84 17.51 22.31
N ASN A 20 6.99 17.49 23.02
CA ASN A 20 7.25 18.40 24.14
C ASN A 20 8.17 19.61 23.84
N LYS A 21 8.36 20.03 22.59
CA LYS A 21 8.99 21.34 22.31
C LYS A 21 8.25 22.19 21.28
N PRO A 22 8.15 23.51 21.51
CA PRO A 22 7.43 24.41 20.63
C PRO A 22 8.29 24.73 19.40
N THR A 23 7.83 24.30 18.22
CA THR A 23 8.38 24.76 16.94
C THR A 23 7.24 25.31 16.07
N VAL A 24 7.30 26.63 15.88
CA VAL A 24 6.72 27.49 14.84
C VAL A 24 5.54 26.90 14.05
N LYS A 25 4.35 27.45 14.29
CA LYS A 25 3.10 27.20 13.55
C LYS A 25 3.28 27.47 12.04
N PRO A 26 3.12 26.48 11.15
CA PRO A 26 2.71 26.73 9.77
C PRO A 26 1.20 26.99 9.75
N SER A 27 0.73 27.92 8.92
CA SER A 27 -0.69 28.22 8.74
C SER A 27 -1.45 26.97 8.25
N ALA A 28 -2.40 26.51 9.07
CA ALA A 28 -3.16 25.30 8.86
C ALA A 28 -4.19 25.44 7.71
N GLN A 29 -3.94 24.74 6.60
CA GLN A 29 -5.00 23.93 5.99
C GLN A 29 -4.71 22.49 6.43
N GLU A 30 -5.52 21.97 7.36
CA GLU A 30 -5.45 20.54 7.72
C GLU A 30 -5.74 19.73 6.46
N THR A 31 -4.75 18.98 6.02
CA THR A 31 -4.83 18.14 4.82
C THR A 31 -5.55 16.86 5.22
N ASN A 32 -6.72 16.59 4.66
CA ASN A 32 -7.54 15.41 4.97
C ASN A 32 -7.01 14.11 4.33
N PHE A 33 -5.78 14.11 3.84
CA PHE A 33 -5.16 13.01 3.09
C PHE A 33 -3.87 12.54 3.76
N PHE A 34 -3.76 11.23 3.94
CA PHE A 34 -2.58 10.58 4.49
C PHE A 34 -2.13 9.49 3.54
N VAL A 35 -0.89 9.57 3.06
CA VAL A 35 -0.33 8.58 2.12
C VAL A 35 0.65 7.67 2.88
N PHE A 36 0.41 6.37 2.80
CA PHE A 36 1.31 5.32 3.25
C PHE A 36 1.81 4.55 2.05
N PHE A 37 3.12 4.33 2.01
CA PHE A 37 3.77 3.51 1.01
C PHE A 37 4.77 2.56 1.67
N ALA A 38 5.05 1.45 0.99
CA ALA A 38 6.04 0.47 1.42
C ALA A 38 7.44 1.14 1.49
N PRO A 39 8.09 1.23 2.67
CA PRO A 39 9.48 1.68 2.75
C PRO A 39 10.42 0.53 2.38
N SER A 40 11.63 0.83 1.92
CA SER A 40 12.66 -0.18 1.57
C SER A 40 13.08 -1.19 2.68
N GLU A 41 12.49 -1.14 3.87
CA GLU A 41 12.77 -2.03 5.01
C GLU A 41 11.47 -2.31 5.78
N PRO A 42 11.32 -3.50 6.41
CA PRO A 42 10.12 -3.86 7.15
C PRO A 42 9.77 -2.81 8.21
N ASN A 43 8.51 -2.39 8.26
CA ASN A 43 8.09 -1.35 9.19
C ASN A 43 6.71 -1.61 9.79
N VAL A 44 6.55 -1.30 11.07
CA VAL A 44 5.27 -1.33 11.78
C VAL A 44 5.04 0.02 12.44
N ARG A 45 3.99 0.75 12.05
CA ARG A 45 3.57 1.97 12.77
C ARG A 45 2.05 2.09 12.88
N MET A 46 1.62 3.09 13.63
CA MET A 46 0.21 3.41 13.86
C MET A 46 -0.17 4.76 13.28
N PHE A 47 -1.40 4.87 12.80
CA PHE A 47 -2.05 6.10 12.38
C PHE A 47 -3.37 6.26 13.13
N GLY A 48 -3.61 7.41 13.77
CA GLY A 48 -4.85 7.62 14.52
C GLY A 48 -4.73 8.57 15.72
N GLN A 49 -5.86 8.99 16.28
CA GLN A 49 -5.92 9.75 17.53
C GLN A 49 -5.89 8.79 18.73
N PRO A 50 -5.26 9.15 19.86
CA PRO A 50 -5.15 8.29 21.06
C PRO A 50 -6.49 7.85 21.67
N SER A 51 -7.62 8.44 21.26
CA SER A 51 -8.93 8.25 21.90
C SER A 51 -10.10 7.99 20.94
N GLY A 52 -9.89 7.48 19.72
CA GLY A 52 -11.05 7.28 18.83
C GLY A 52 -10.92 6.29 17.67
N VAL A 53 -9.82 6.28 16.91
CA VAL A 53 -9.64 5.37 15.75
C VAL A 53 -8.15 5.21 15.47
N SER A 54 -7.68 3.97 15.31
CA SER A 54 -6.30 3.68 14.88
C SER A 54 -6.24 2.61 13.78
N ILE A 55 -5.26 2.75 12.89
CA ILE A 55 -4.86 1.77 11.88
C ILE A 55 -3.39 1.45 12.12
N GLN A 56 -3.06 0.17 12.23
CA GLN A 56 -1.68 -0.32 12.24
C GLN A 56 -1.31 -0.68 10.80
N PHE A 57 -0.09 -0.38 10.37
CA PHE A 57 0.39 -0.82 9.07
C PHE A 57 1.62 -1.71 9.15
N LEU A 58 1.79 -2.56 8.14
CA LEU A 58 2.89 -3.49 7.92
C LEU A 58 3.24 -3.50 6.43
N SER A 59 4.52 -3.53 6.08
CA SER A 59 4.99 -3.75 4.70
C SER A 59 6.36 -4.44 4.69
N ASP A 60 6.81 -4.87 3.51
CA ASP A 60 8.20 -5.31 3.24
C ASP A 60 8.70 -6.38 4.22
N THR A 61 7.79 -7.27 4.62
CA THR A 61 8.11 -8.35 5.58
C THR A 61 8.87 -9.47 4.90
N HIS A 62 8.65 -9.66 3.60
CA HIS A 62 9.30 -10.69 2.78
C HIS A 62 9.37 -12.07 3.45
N LEU A 63 8.20 -12.60 3.85
CA LEU A 63 8.07 -13.95 4.43
C LEU A 63 8.65 -15.03 3.52
N ASP A 64 8.70 -14.80 2.20
CA ASP A 64 9.35 -15.69 1.22
C ASP A 64 10.86 -15.80 1.44
N HIS A 65 11.52 -14.77 1.97
CA HIS A 65 12.92 -14.82 2.38
C HIS A 65 13.11 -15.45 3.76
N LEU A 66 12.07 -15.47 4.59
CA LEU A 66 12.07 -16.05 5.94
C LEU A 66 11.53 -17.48 5.97
N LEU A 67 11.28 -18.11 4.83
CA LEU A 67 10.64 -19.43 4.72
C LEU A 67 9.33 -19.52 5.51
N TYR A 68 8.60 -18.40 5.60
CA TYR A 68 7.37 -18.24 6.37
C TYR A 68 7.49 -18.67 7.83
N GLN A 69 8.67 -18.46 8.43
CA GLN A 69 8.82 -18.53 9.88
C GLN A 69 7.87 -17.54 10.55
N HIS A 70 7.39 -17.89 11.74
CA HIS A 70 6.38 -17.10 12.43
C HIS A 70 6.92 -15.70 12.77
N VAL A 71 6.33 -14.67 12.15
CA VAL A 71 6.57 -13.27 12.48
C VAL A 71 5.45 -12.79 13.41
N PRO A 72 5.72 -12.62 14.72
CA PRO A 72 4.70 -12.19 15.66
C PRO A 72 4.39 -10.70 15.47
N ILE A 73 3.17 -10.40 15.01
CA ILE A 73 2.66 -9.02 14.94
C ILE A 73 1.71 -8.81 16.11
N GLN A 74 2.13 -7.97 17.05
CA GLN A 74 1.29 -7.57 18.18
C GLN A 74 0.26 -6.54 17.71
N PRO A 75 -1.05 -6.77 17.89
CA PRO A 75 -2.06 -5.79 17.57
C PRO A 75 -1.89 -4.53 18.40
N ALA A 76 -1.73 -3.41 17.71
CA ALA A 76 -1.72 -2.07 18.30
C ALA A 76 -2.95 -1.24 17.87
N ALA A 77 -3.73 -1.77 16.92
CA ALA A 77 -4.94 -1.18 16.37
C ALA A 77 -5.92 -2.29 15.94
N PRO A 78 -7.23 -2.00 15.81
CA PRO A 78 -8.22 -2.98 15.32
C PRO A 78 -8.03 -3.35 13.85
N ILE A 79 -7.51 -2.45 13.03
CA ILE A 79 -7.28 -2.67 11.59
C ILE A 79 -5.78 -2.81 11.31
N LEU A 80 -5.42 -3.85 10.56
CA LEU A 80 -4.08 -4.01 9.99
C LEU A 80 -4.10 -3.73 8.49
N LEU A 81 -3.45 -2.66 8.07
CA LEU A 81 -3.18 -2.30 6.69
C LEU A 81 -1.86 -2.95 6.25
N VAL A 82 -1.93 -3.83 5.26
CA VAL A 82 -0.79 -4.68 4.85
C VAL A 82 -0.34 -4.22 3.46
N ILE A 83 0.76 -3.49 3.35
CA ILE A 83 1.11 -2.68 2.18
C ILE A 83 2.29 -3.30 1.43
N GLY A 84 2.02 -4.37 0.70
CA GLY A 84 2.95 -4.96 -0.26
C GLY A 84 4.19 -5.63 0.31
N ASP A 85 4.77 -6.48 -0.53
CA ASP A 85 6.00 -7.22 -0.30
C ASP A 85 6.03 -7.98 1.04
N ILE A 86 4.92 -8.64 1.32
CA ILE A 86 4.75 -9.49 2.50
C ILE A 86 5.22 -10.91 2.21
N GLY A 87 5.01 -11.39 1.00
CA GLY A 87 5.35 -12.75 0.57
C GLY A 87 4.84 -12.99 -0.85
N ARG A 88 4.66 -14.26 -1.23
CA ARG A 88 4.22 -14.64 -2.58
C ARG A 88 2.86 -15.31 -2.51
N PHE A 89 1.95 -14.94 -3.41
CA PHE A 89 0.67 -15.66 -3.55
C PHE A 89 0.85 -17.09 -4.06
N ASP A 90 1.96 -17.37 -4.75
CA ASP A 90 2.34 -18.71 -5.21
C ASP A 90 2.66 -19.65 -4.03
N ASP A 91 3.14 -19.12 -2.89
CA ASP A 91 3.28 -19.85 -1.61
C ASP A 91 1.94 -19.86 -0.85
N TYR A 92 0.89 -20.29 -1.54
CA TYR A 92 -0.50 -20.03 -1.15
C TYR A 92 -0.82 -20.45 0.28
N ASP A 93 -0.48 -21.68 0.66
CA ASP A 93 -0.82 -22.21 1.99
C ASP A 93 -0.10 -21.44 3.10
N GLN A 94 1.18 -21.09 2.91
CA GLN A 94 1.94 -20.36 3.92
C GLN A 94 1.46 -18.91 4.06
N TYR A 95 1.21 -18.24 2.93
CA TYR A 95 0.65 -16.89 2.91
C TYR A 95 -0.76 -16.86 3.53
N ARG A 96 -1.60 -17.85 3.21
CA ARG A 96 -2.92 -18.03 3.82
C ARG A 96 -2.82 -18.19 5.33
N ASP A 97 -1.95 -19.07 5.80
CA ASP A 97 -1.85 -19.39 7.23
C ASP A 97 -1.33 -18.18 8.03
N PHE A 98 -0.44 -17.37 7.45
CA PHE A 98 -0.05 -16.06 7.98
C PHE A 98 -1.27 -15.12 8.13
N LEU A 99 -2.06 -14.96 7.07
CA LEU A 99 -3.24 -14.10 7.10
C LEU A 99 -4.32 -14.62 8.07
N ILE A 100 -4.56 -15.93 8.16
CA ILE A 100 -5.51 -16.53 9.11
C ILE A 100 -5.05 -16.25 10.55
N HIS A 101 -3.76 -16.42 10.81
CA HIS A 101 -3.20 -16.16 12.13
C HIS A 101 -3.42 -14.71 12.57
N HIS A 102 -3.27 -13.74 11.67
CA HIS A 102 -3.52 -12.33 11.98
C HIS A 102 -5.01 -11.95 11.94
N SER A 103 -5.83 -12.55 11.09
CA SER A 103 -7.29 -12.29 11.09
C SER A 103 -7.98 -12.73 12.38
N ALA A 104 -7.40 -13.68 13.12
CA ALA A 104 -7.87 -14.02 14.47
C ALA A 104 -7.64 -12.89 15.50
N ARG A 105 -6.71 -11.95 15.24
CA ARG A 105 -6.24 -10.93 16.20
C ARG A 105 -6.65 -9.50 15.83
N PHE A 106 -6.96 -9.27 14.57
CA PHE A 106 -7.46 -7.99 14.07
C PHE A 106 -8.95 -8.08 13.70
N GLU A 107 -9.63 -6.94 13.70
CA GLU A 107 -11.02 -6.83 13.22
C GLU A 107 -11.07 -6.89 11.69
N LYS A 108 -10.13 -6.21 11.02
CA LYS A 108 -9.97 -6.22 9.56
C LYS A 108 -8.50 -6.25 9.15
N LEU A 109 -8.23 -6.98 8.06
CA LEU A 109 -6.95 -6.98 7.35
C LEU A 109 -7.18 -6.39 5.97
N LEU A 110 -6.38 -5.39 5.60
CA LEU A 110 -6.50 -4.66 4.34
C LEU A 110 -5.22 -4.84 3.50
N PRO A 111 -5.01 -5.98 2.82
CA PRO A 111 -3.83 -6.16 1.99
C PRO A 111 -3.89 -5.34 0.69
N VAL A 112 -2.80 -4.66 0.37
CA VAL A 112 -2.41 -4.14 -0.94
C VAL A 112 -1.25 -5.00 -1.41
N ALA A 113 -1.28 -5.48 -2.66
CA ALA A 113 -0.18 -6.28 -3.19
C ALA A 113 0.96 -5.38 -3.68
N GLY A 114 2.19 -5.79 -3.35
CA GLY A 114 3.41 -5.35 -3.99
C GLY A 114 3.76 -6.27 -5.15
N ASN A 115 5.02 -6.26 -5.57
CA ASN A 115 5.44 -7.09 -6.70
C ASN A 115 5.85 -8.50 -6.26
N HIS A 116 6.33 -8.68 -5.02
CA HIS A 116 6.68 -10.00 -4.49
C HIS A 116 5.45 -10.92 -4.43
N GLU A 117 4.26 -10.37 -4.16
CA GLU A 117 3.02 -11.13 -4.19
C GLU A 117 2.80 -11.88 -5.52
N PHE A 118 3.30 -11.36 -6.63
CA PHE A 118 3.15 -11.95 -7.97
C PHE A 118 4.33 -12.81 -8.41
N TYR A 119 5.40 -12.93 -7.62
CA TYR A 119 6.55 -13.75 -8.01
C TYR A 119 6.18 -15.19 -8.30
N SER A 120 6.82 -15.76 -9.33
CA SER A 120 6.57 -17.13 -9.82
C SER A 120 5.16 -17.36 -10.38
N SER A 121 4.34 -16.31 -10.48
CA SER A 121 2.98 -16.34 -11.04
C SER A 121 2.79 -15.23 -12.07
N SER A 122 1.75 -15.32 -12.91
CA SER A 122 1.30 -14.16 -13.69
C SER A 122 0.44 -13.24 -12.82
N ARG A 123 0.26 -11.98 -13.24
CA ARG A 123 -0.64 -11.03 -12.56
C ARG A 123 -2.04 -11.60 -12.37
N THR A 124 -2.58 -12.29 -13.38
CA THR A 124 -3.90 -12.93 -13.34
C THR A 124 -3.94 -14.04 -12.29
N GLN A 125 -2.96 -14.94 -12.29
CA GLN A 125 -2.89 -16.04 -11.31
C GLN A 125 -2.78 -15.53 -9.88
N GLY A 126 -1.96 -14.50 -9.65
CA GLY A 126 -1.85 -13.89 -8.32
C GLY A 126 -3.17 -13.22 -7.87
N LEU A 127 -3.90 -12.57 -8.78
CA LEU A 127 -5.22 -12.03 -8.46
C LEU A 127 -6.25 -13.11 -8.12
N GLU A 128 -6.26 -14.22 -8.86
CA GLU A 128 -7.10 -15.38 -8.55
C GLU A 128 -6.77 -15.98 -7.18
N ALA A 129 -5.49 -16.04 -6.82
CA ALA A 129 -5.05 -16.47 -5.49
C ALA A 129 -5.53 -15.49 -4.39
N ALA A 130 -5.39 -14.18 -4.60
CA ALA A 130 -5.92 -13.16 -3.67
C ALA A 130 -7.44 -13.29 -3.49
N GLU A 131 -8.18 -13.48 -4.58
CA GLU A 131 -9.63 -13.72 -4.56
C GLU A 131 -10.02 -14.99 -3.80
N ARG A 132 -9.20 -16.04 -3.89
CA ARG A 132 -9.38 -17.24 -3.07
C ARG A 132 -9.12 -16.96 -1.58
N LEU A 133 -8.06 -16.21 -1.25
CA LEU A 133 -7.75 -15.82 0.14
C LEU A 133 -8.92 -15.07 0.80
N ILE A 134 -9.60 -14.18 0.08
CA ILE A 134 -10.79 -13.47 0.59
C ILE A 134 -11.92 -14.43 0.94
N ARG A 135 -12.07 -15.52 0.18
CA ARG A 135 -13.13 -16.53 0.34
C ARG A 135 -12.77 -17.65 1.32
N GLU A 136 -11.56 -17.64 1.87
CA GLU A 136 -11.13 -18.65 2.85
C GLU A 136 -12.05 -18.61 4.08
N PRO A 137 -12.75 -19.71 4.42
CA PRO A 137 -13.73 -19.72 5.52
C PRO A 137 -13.12 -19.26 6.85
N LYS A 138 -11.86 -19.63 7.09
CA LYS A 138 -11.12 -19.28 8.31
C LYS A 138 -10.79 -17.79 8.43
N MET A 139 -10.95 -16.99 7.36
CA MET A 139 -10.80 -15.53 7.41
C MET A 139 -12.02 -14.84 8.03
N ASN A 140 -13.16 -15.52 8.17
CA ASN A 140 -14.40 -14.98 8.76
C ASN A 140 -14.83 -13.62 8.17
N GLY A 141 -14.61 -13.40 6.87
CA GLY A 141 -14.95 -12.13 6.20
C GLY A 141 -14.14 -10.92 6.68
N LYS A 142 -12.99 -11.13 7.31
CA LYS A 142 -12.13 -10.06 7.84
C LYS A 142 -11.10 -9.52 6.85
N LEU A 143 -10.87 -10.23 5.75
CA LEU A 143 -9.91 -9.82 4.72
C LEU A 143 -10.61 -8.96 3.65
N VAL A 144 -10.05 -7.78 3.35
CA VAL A 144 -10.49 -6.92 2.25
C VAL A 144 -9.29 -6.56 1.39
N PHE A 145 -9.14 -7.23 0.25
CA PHE A 145 -8.04 -6.96 -0.66
C PHE A 145 -8.25 -5.64 -1.41
N LEU A 146 -7.26 -4.75 -1.33
CA LEU A 146 -7.26 -3.42 -1.92
C LEU A 146 -6.42 -3.41 -3.20
N ASN A 147 -7.06 -3.74 -4.32
CA ASN A 147 -6.48 -3.64 -5.66
C ASN A 147 -7.34 -2.71 -6.52
N ARG A 148 -7.05 -1.41 -6.45
CA ARG A 148 -8.00 -0.35 -6.84
C ARG A 148 -9.28 -0.49 -6.02
N GLY A 149 -9.11 -0.66 -4.71
CA GLY A 149 -10.16 -0.95 -3.75
C GLY A 149 -10.37 0.17 -2.72
N ARG A 150 -11.58 0.23 -2.19
CA ARG A 150 -12.00 1.18 -1.14
C ARG A 150 -12.54 0.41 0.06
N PHE A 151 -12.14 0.82 1.25
CA PHE A 151 -12.70 0.37 2.52
C PHE A 151 -13.10 1.57 3.36
N ASP A 152 -14.40 1.71 3.63
CA ASP A 152 -14.91 2.72 4.56
C ASP A 152 -14.94 2.11 5.95
N MET A 153 -14.19 2.69 6.88
CA MET A 153 -14.12 2.19 8.23
C MET A 153 -15.45 2.45 8.96
N PRO A 154 -16.14 1.41 9.47
CA PRO A 154 -17.43 1.56 10.14
C PRO A 154 -17.34 2.52 11.33
N ASP A 155 -18.39 3.30 11.55
CA ASP A 155 -18.51 4.24 12.68
C ASP A 155 -17.41 5.32 12.76
N THR A 156 -16.75 5.62 11.63
CA THR A 156 -15.71 6.64 11.54
C THR A 156 -15.83 7.52 10.30
N ASP A 157 -15.11 8.64 10.31
CA ASP A 157 -14.87 9.53 9.18
C ASP A 157 -13.64 9.10 8.35
N ILE A 158 -13.26 7.81 8.34
CA ILE A 158 -12.06 7.35 7.63
C ILE A 158 -12.41 6.45 6.43
N THR A 159 -11.82 6.75 5.28
CA THR A 159 -11.77 5.86 4.10
C THR A 159 -10.35 5.44 3.82
N VAL A 160 -10.14 4.15 3.57
CA VAL A 160 -8.89 3.62 3.03
C VAL A 160 -9.06 3.34 1.55
N LEU A 161 -8.18 3.91 0.72
CA LEU A 161 -8.06 3.63 -0.71
C LEU A 161 -6.75 2.90 -0.93
N GLY A 162 -6.75 1.82 -1.70
CA GLY A 162 -5.50 1.09 -1.97
C GLY A 162 -5.38 0.50 -3.37
N CYS A 163 -4.17 0.60 -3.92
CA CYS A 163 -3.73 0.03 -5.19
C CYS A 163 -2.20 -0.13 -5.18
N THR A 164 -1.63 -0.92 -6.10
CA THR A 164 -0.17 -1.11 -6.15
C THR A 164 0.55 0.18 -6.59
N LEU A 165 0.00 0.89 -7.59
CA LEU A 165 0.51 2.12 -8.19
C LEU A 165 1.96 2.00 -8.69
N HIS A 166 2.19 1.16 -9.70
CA HIS A 166 3.49 1.09 -10.39
C HIS A 166 3.94 2.46 -10.93
N SER A 167 5.25 2.66 -11.15
CA SER A 167 5.75 3.83 -11.86
C SER A 167 5.45 3.74 -13.36
N HIS A 168 5.51 4.87 -14.07
CA HIS A 168 5.34 4.90 -15.51
C HIS A 168 6.71 4.95 -16.21
N ILE A 169 6.98 3.97 -17.07
CA ILE A 169 8.22 3.89 -17.84
C ILE A 169 8.01 4.59 -19.19
N ALA A 170 8.54 5.79 -19.35
CA ALA A 170 8.26 6.66 -20.51
C ALA A 170 9.06 6.33 -21.78
N SER A 171 10.25 5.76 -21.66
CA SER A 171 11.14 5.56 -22.80
C SER A 171 10.90 4.22 -23.49
N LEU A 172 10.66 4.27 -24.80
CA LEU A 172 10.54 3.11 -25.69
C LEU A 172 11.86 2.33 -25.84
N ASP A 173 12.98 2.93 -25.44
CA ASP A 173 14.29 2.27 -25.44
C ASP A 173 14.45 1.33 -24.24
N TYR A 174 13.65 1.53 -23.19
CA TYR A 174 13.60 0.66 -22.01
C TYR A 174 12.60 -0.47 -22.23
N ASN A 175 13.08 -1.54 -22.86
CA ASN A 175 12.31 -2.76 -23.08
C ASN A 175 12.48 -3.81 -21.97
N LYS A 176 13.23 -3.49 -20.92
CA LYS A 176 13.55 -4.42 -19.83
C LYS A 176 13.17 -3.80 -18.49
N LEU A 177 12.37 -4.55 -17.74
CA LEU A 177 12.13 -4.27 -16.35
C LEU A 177 13.35 -4.69 -15.52
N THR A 178 13.42 -4.22 -14.27
CA THR A 178 14.44 -4.66 -13.33
C THR A 178 14.39 -6.17 -13.14
N HIS A 179 15.48 -6.77 -12.66
CA HIS A 179 15.56 -8.20 -12.35
C HIS A 179 14.41 -8.65 -11.42
N ASP A 180 13.93 -7.74 -10.59
CA ASP A 180 12.85 -7.95 -9.65
C ASP A 180 11.54 -8.32 -10.35
N PHE A 181 11.11 -7.50 -11.31
CA PHE A 181 9.92 -7.73 -12.11
C PHE A 181 10.06 -8.92 -13.08
N ALA A 182 11.28 -9.34 -13.43
CA ALA A 182 11.51 -10.53 -14.26
C ALA A 182 11.07 -11.82 -13.57
N ARG A 183 10.82 -11.79 -12.25
CA ARG A 183 10.29 -12.92 -11.47
C ARG A 183 8.78 -13.09 -11.61
N ILE A 184 8.08 -12.13 -12.23
CA ILE A 184 6.65 -12.20 -12.52
C ILE A 184 6.48 -12.76 -13.93
N LYS A 185 5.69 -13.83 -14.07
CA LYS A 185 5.49 -14.50 -15.35
C LYS A 185 4.77 -13.56 -16.33
N GLU A 186 5.29 -13.53 -17.55
CA GLU A 186 4.69 -12.78 -18.68
C GLU A 186 4.60 -11.26 -18.44
N TRP A 187 5.37 -10.72 -17.48
CA TRP A 187 5.32 -9.32 -17.12
C TRP A 187 6.24 -8.47 -17.99
N ARG A 188 5.67 -7.59 -18.81
CA ARG A 188 6.42 -6.71 -19.72
C ARG A 188 6.23 -5.24 -19.32
N VAL A 189 7.08 -4.38 -19.86
CA VAL A 189 6.98 -2.91 -19.69
C VAL A 189 5.57 -2.40 -20.07
N ALA A 190 4.99 -2.94 -21.14
CA ALA A 190 3.62 -2.60 -21.54
C ALA A 190 2.57 -2.98 -20.49
N ASP A 191 2.75 -4.10 -19.77
CA ASP A 191 1.82 -4.53 -18.72
C ASP A 191 2.00 -3.70 -17.45
N HIS A 192 3.24 -3.34 -17.11
CA HIS A 192 3.58 -2.43 -16.02
C HIS A 192 2.94 -1.05 -16.21
N ASN A 193 3.14 -0.42 -17.37
CA ASN A 193 2.53 0.86 -17.70
C ASN A 193 1.00 0.76 -17.77
N ARG A 194 0.45 -0.34 -18.29
CA ARG A 194 -1.01 -0.55 -18.31
C ARG A 194 -1.61 -0.62 -16.92
N GLU A 195 -0.94 -1.23 -15.93
CA GLU A 195 -1.43 -1.18 -14.55
C GLU A 195 -1.29 0.22 -13.94
N HIS A 196 -0.20 0.97 -14.21
CA HIS A 196 -0.09 2.38 -13.83
C HIS A 196 -1.26 3.22 -14.38
N GLU A 197 -1.58 3.07 -15.67
CA GLU A 197 -2.67 3.75 -16.36
C GLU A 197 -4.07 3.38 -15.82
N LYS A 198 -4.20 2.26 -15.11
CA LYS A 198 -5.43 1.91 -14.39
C LYS A 198 -5.43 2.48 -12.97
N ASP A 199 -4.31 2.40 -12.28
CA ASP A 199 -4.19 2.76 -10.86
C ASP A 199 -4.29 4.26 -10.63
N LEU A 200 -3.55 5.06 -11.41
CA LEU A 200 -3.48 6.50 -11.21
C LEU A 200 -4.84 7.19 -11.44
N PRO A 201 -5.53 7.00 -12.59
CA PRO A 201 -6.85 7.63 -12.80
C PRO A 201 -7.91 7.12 -11.82
N TRP A 202 -7.85 5.85 -11.43
CA TRP A 202 -8.76 5.30 -10.41
C TRP A 202 -8.57 6.00 -9.07
N LEU A 203 -7.32 6.19 -8.63
CA LEU A 203 -7.00 6.81 -7.36
C LEU A 203 -7.39 8.30 -7.34
N GLU A 204 -7.02 9.05 -8.39
CA GLU A 204 -7.40 10.46 -8.55
C GLU A 204 -8.92 10.66 -8.51
N ASN A 205 -9.66 9.83 -9.27
CA ASN A 205 -11.12 9.89 -9.29
C ASN A 205 -11.73 9.51 -7.93
N SER A 206 -11.21 8.47 -7.28
CA SER A 206 -11.70 8.03 -5.97
C SER A 206 -11.51 9.11 -4.90
N ILE A 207 -10.37 9.79 -4.93
CA ILE A 207 -10.08 10.93 -4.06
C ILE A 207 -11.03 12.10 -4.35
N ALA A 208 -11.21 12.47 -5.63
CA ALA A 208 -12.08 13.57 -6.02
C ALA A 208 -13.54 13.32 -5.59
N VAL A 209 -14.05 12.10 -5.80
CA VAL A 209 -15.39 11.68 -5.37
C VAL A 209 -15.51 11.76 -3.85
N CYS A 210 -14.58 11.18 -3.08
CA CYS A 210 -14.64 11.21 -1.63
C CYS A 210 -14.60 12.65 -1.08
N SER A 211 -13.76 13.51 -1.66
CA SER A 211 -13.64 14.92 -1.27
C SER A 211 -14.91 15.72 -1.53
N LYS A 212 -15.57 15.43 -2.65
CA LYS A 212 -16.79 16.14 -3.07
C LYS A 212 -18.01 15.68 -2.27
N GLU A 213 -18.16 14.38 -2.07
CA GLU A 213 -19.34 13.79 -1.44
C GLU A 213 -19.25 13.80 0.09
N GLN A 214 -18.04 13.67 0.64
CA GLN A 214 -17.80 13.58 2.09
C GLN A 214 -16.61 14.48 2.50
N PRO A 215 -16.75 15.82 2.44
CA PRO A 215 -15.63 16.75 2.62
C PRO A 215 -14.90 16.66 3.98
N GLN A 216 -15.60 16.17 5.00
CA GLN A 216 -15.06 15.99 6.36
C GLN A 216 -14.37 14.63 6.54
N ARG A 217 -14.46 13.74 5.56
CA ARG A 217 -13.88 12.40 5.64
C ARG A 217 -12.37 12.44 5.41
N LYS A 218 -11.63 11.78 6.28
CA LYS A 218 -10.19 11.57 6.17
C LYS A 218 -9.93 10.40 5.25
N ILE A 219 -8.98 10.57 4.33
CA ILE A 219 -8.64 9.59 3.32
C ILE A 219 -7.22 9.09 3.57
N VAL A 220 -7.12 7.79 3.79
CA VAL A 220 -5.87 7.05 3.89
C VAL A 220 -5.62 6.41 2.53
N VAL A 221 -4.54 6.81 1.86
CA VAL A 221 -4.08 6.22 0.61
C VAL A 221 -2.98 5.23 0.93
N ALA A 222 -3.15 3.98 0.50
CA ALA A 222 -2.21 2.89 0.71
C ALA A 222 -1.71 2.40 -0.66
N THR A 223 -0.45 2.67 -0.99
CA THR A 223 0.16 2.21 -2.23
C THR A 223 1.41 1.39 -1.97
N HIS A 224 1.73 0.42 -2.82
CA HIS A 224 3.03 -0.27 -2.67
C HIS A 224 4.15 0.71 -2.99
N TYR A 225 4.14 1.27 -4.20
CA TYR A 225 5.13 2.28 -4.58
C TYR A 225 4.68 3.68 -4.19
N ALA A 226 5.66 4.55 -3.93
CA ALA A 226 5.39 5.93 -3.60
C ALA A 226 4.84 6.70 -4.81
N PRO A 227 3.80 7.55 -4.64
CA PRO A 227 3.23 8.36 -5.72
C PRO A 227 4.09 9.58 -6.12
N ALA A 228 5.37 9.61 -5.73
CA ALA A 228 6.29 10.71 -6.00
C ALA A 228 7.69 10.18 -6.27
N PHE A 229 8.39 10.81 -7.23
CA PHE A 229 9.81 10.56 -7.52
C PHE A 229 10.74 11.37 -6.60
N GLU A 230 10.29 12.52 -6.10
CA GLU A 230 11.10 13.34 -5.19
C GLU A 230 11.18 12.70 -3.79
N ARG A 231 12.42 12.49 -3.32
CA ARG A 231 12.79 12.00 -1.97
C ARG A 231 12.51 10.52 -1.66
N THR A 232 12.03 9.74 -2.62
CA THR A 232 11.68 8.31 -2.44
C THR A 232 12.71 7.36 -3.04
N THR A 233 13.65 7.88 -3.83
CA THR A 233 14.79 7.14 -4.40
C THR A 233 16.07 7.35 -3.59
N HIS A 234 16.93 6.34 -3.53
CA HIS A 234 18.28 6.50 -3.01
C HIS A 234 18.98 7.66 -3.76
N PRO A 235 19.77 8.54 -3.11
CA PRO A 235 20.37 9.73 -3.76
C PRO A 235 21.20 9.42 -5.01
N ALA A 236 21.70 8.20 -5.14
CA ALA A 236 22.45 7.72 -6.30
C ALA A 236 21.58 7.49 -7.57
N ASN A 237 20.26 7.47 -7.42
CA ASN A 237 19.28 7.16 -8.48
C ASN A 237 18.29 8.31 -8.73
N GLU A 238 18.50 9.48 -8.11
CA GLU A 238 17.76 10.69 -8.48
C GLU A 238 18.07 11.06 -9.94
N ASN A 239 17.03 11.23 -10.77
CA ASN A 239 17.11 11.54 -12.21
C ASN A 239 17.60 10.42 -13.15
N ASN A 240 17.43 9.14 -12.80
CA ASN A 240 17.56 8.09 -13.81
C ASN A 240 16.24 7.93 -14.59
N ALA A 241 16.29 7.59 -15.87
CA ALA A 241 15.12 7.43 -16.75
C ALA A 241 14.15 6.29 -16.38
N ILE A 242 14.43 5.63 -15.25
CA ILE A 242 13.72 4.49 -14.67
C ILE A 242 13.12 4.85 -13.31
N SER A 243 13.55 5.99 -12.72
CA SER A 243 13.04 6.46 -11.44
C SER A 243 11.62 6.95 -11.61
#